data_AF-A0A484BE34-F1
#
_entry.id   AF-A0A484BE34-F1
#
_cell.length_a   1.000
_cell.length_b   1.000
_cell.length_c   1.000
_cell.angle_alpha   90.00
_cell.angle_beta   90.00
_cell.angle_gamma   90.00
#
_symmetry.space_group_name_H-M   'P 1'
#
loop_
_entity.id
_entity.type
_entity.pdbx_description
1 polymer ?
#
loop_
_entity_poly.entity_id
_entity_poly.type
_entity_poly.pdbx_seq_one_letter_code
_entity_poly.pdbx_strand_id
1 'polypeptide(L)'
;MSLAQQEPAGINPRNPHGLGDPNDTTLRKVEIEVLIPKIMRDRARSELCPKEVADFEECCKASSIFMVATCRKQNSALMDCLSHWYKNEAFKEECKAIYLKERAEYRSTGIPKKHRVEKI
;
A
#
# COMPACT_ATOMS: atom_id res chain seq x y z
N MET A 1 -4.56 5.24 -50.95
CA MET A 1 -3.85 5.56 -49.69
C MET A 1 -4.51 6.81 -49.12
N SER A 2 -5.27 6.68 -48.04
CA SER A 2 -5.76 7.84 -47.28
C SER A 2 -5.68 7.44 -45.82
N LEU A 3 -4.53 7.74 -45.21
CA LEU A 3 -4.38 7.68 -43.77
C LEU A 3 -5.04 8.94 -43.24
N ALA A 4 -6.30 8.80 -42.82
CA ALA A 4 -6.98 9.81 -42.05
C ALA A 4 -6.09 10.16 -40.84
N GLN A 5 -5.67 11.42 -40.80
CA GLN A 5 -4.93 12.00 -39.69
C GLN A 5 -5.84 11.94 -38.46
N GLN A 6 -5.52 11.09 -37.49
CA GLN A 6 -6.11 11.15 -36.16
C GLN A 6 -5.46 12.31 -35.40
N GLU A 7 -6.26 13.34 -35.12
CA GLU A 7 -5.89 14.46 -34.26
C GLU A 7 -5.52 13.93 -32.85
N PRO A 8 -4.45 14.45 -32.21
CA PRO A 8 -4.13 14.06 -30.85
C PRO A 8 -5.19 14.62 -29.90
N ALA A 9 -6.00 13.74 -29.33
CA ALA A 9 -6.94 14.08 -28.27
C ALA A 9 -6.20 14.90 -27.20
N GLY A 10 -6.60 16.16 -27.04
CA GLY A 10 -5.95 17.12 -26.14
C GLY A 10 -5.77 16.53 -24.75
N ILE A 11 -4.52 16.46 -24.28
CA ILE A 11 -4.19 15.99 -22.94
C ILE A 11 -4.79 17.01 -21.96
N ASN A 12 -5.89 16.64 -21.30
CA ASN A 12 -6.49 17.46 -20.27
C ASN A 12 -5.51 17.52 -19.07
N PRO A 13 -5.01 18.71 -18.67
CA PRO A 13 -4.03 18.80 -17.58
C PRO A 13 -4.55 18.27 -16.23
N ARG A 14 -5.88 18.30 -16.05
CA ARG A 14 -6.59 17.80 -14.86
C ARG A 14 -7.00 16.33 -14.96
N ASN A 15 -6.80 15.67 -16.10
CA ASN A 15 -7.10 14.25 -16.27
C ASN A 15 -6.28 13.66 -17.43
N PRO A 16 -4.95 13.55 -17.28
CA PRO A 16 -4.06 13.22 -18.40
C PRO A 16 -4.32 11.84 -19.01
N HIS A 17 -4.81 10.90 -18.21
CA HIS A 17 -5.01 9.49 -18.60
C HIS A 17 -6.42 8.95 -18.37
N GLY A 18 -7.40 9.80 -18.08
CA GLY A 18 -8.76 9.32 -17.74
C GLY A 18 -8.91 8.73 -16.34
N LEU A 19 -7.87 8.81 -15.50
CA LEU A 19 -7.79 8.19 -14.17
C LEU A 19 -8.20 9.13 -13.01
N GLY A 20 -8.58 10.36 -13.33
CA GLY A 20 -8.93 11.42 -12.38
C GLY A 20 -7.78 12.42 -12.13
N ASP A 21 -8.06 13.46 -11.37
CA ASP A 21 -7.12 14.56 -11.11
C ASP A 21 -5.94 14.10 -10.22
N PRO A 22 -4.68 14.25 -10.67
CA PRO A 22 -3.51 13.93 -9.86
C PRO A 22 -3.42 14.73 -8.54
N ASN A 23 -3.99 15.93 -8.49
CA ASN A 23 -3.90 16.82 -7.32
C ASN A 23 -5.09 16.66 -6.35
N ASP A 24 -6.04 15.78 -6.66
CA ASP A 24 -7.20 15.54 -5.81
C ASP A 24 -6.83 14.76 -4.54
N THR A 25 -7.04 15.42 -3.40
CA THR A 25 -6.76 14.90 -2.06
C THR A 25 -7.95 14.18 -1.41
N THR A 26 -9.11 14.13 -2.09
CA THR A 26 -10.28 13.43 -1.58
C THR A 26 -10.08 11.93 -1.59
N LEU A 27 -10.38 11.29 -0.46
CA LEU A 27 -10.24 9.85 -0.28
C LEU A 27 -11.60 9.16 -0.39
N ARG A 28 -11.63 8.08 -1.16
CA ARG A 28 -12.80 7.18 -1.25
C ARG A 28 -12.83 6.21 -0.07
N LYS A 29 -14.00 5.66 0.25
CA LYS A 29 -14.16 4.68 1.34
C LYS A 29 -13.16 3.53 1.26
N VAL A 30 -12.97 2.95 0.07
CA VAL A 30 -11.99 1.87 -0.17
C VAL A 30 -10.55 2.32 0.13
N GLU A 31 -10.22 3.59 -0.14
CA GLU A 31 -8.89 4.13 0.09
C GLU A 31 -8.63 4.28 1.60
N ILE A 32 -9.65 4.72 2.35
CA ILE A 32 -9.62 4.89 3.81
C ILE A 32 -9.64 3.56 4.56
N GLU A 33 -10.52 2.64 4.16
CA GLU A 33 -10.80 1.40 4.91
C GLU A 33 -9.91 0.23 4.49
N VAL A 34 -9.30 0.27 3.29
CA VAL A 34 -8.53 -0.86 2.74
C VAL A 34 -7.11 -0.46 2.37
N LEU A 35 -6.93 0.56 1.52
CA LEU A 35 -5.59 0.86 0.95
C LEU A 35 -4.63 1.48 1.96
N ILE A 36 -5.06 2.50 2.70
CA ILE A 36 -4.24 3.12 3.75
C ILE A 36 -3.93 2.11 4.87
N PRO A 37 -4.91 1.35 5.42
CA PRO A 37 -4.64 0.28 6.38
C PRO A 37 -3.67 -0.80 5.87
N LYS A 38 -3.69 -1.09 4.56
CA LYS A 38 -2.72 -2.02 3.96
C LYS A 38 -1.31 -1.43 4.01
N ILE A 39 -1.11 -0.18 3.59
CA ILE A 39 0.20 0.50 3.65
C ILE A 39 0.70 0.57 5.10
N MET A 40 -0.18 0.90 6.04
CA MET A 40 0.14 0.91 7.47
C MET A 40 0.63 -0.46 7.95
N ARG A 41 -0.08 -1.53 7.59
CA ARG A 41 0.29 -2.90 7.99
C ARG A 41 1.64 -3.31 7.40
N ASP A 42 1.86 -3.04 6.11
CA ASP A 42 3.09 -3.41 5.43
C ASP A 42 4.29 -2.68 6.04
N ARG A 43 4.18 -1.36 6.26
CA ARG A 43 5.22 -0.56 6.93
C ARG A 43 5.43 -0.95 8.39
N ALA A 44 4.36 -1.18 9.15
CA ALA A 44 4.49 -1.55 10.55
C ALA A 44 5.21 -2.91 10.71
N ARG A 45 4.99 -3.85 9.79
CA ARG A 45 5.72 -5.13 9.77
C ARG A 45 7.19 -4.97 9.41
N SER A 46 7.52 -4.12 8.43
CA SER A 46 8.91 -3.98 7.95
C SER A 46 9.77 -3.05 8.82
N GLU A 47 9.21 -1.95 9.30
CA GLU A 47 9.97 -0.86 9.95
C GLU A 47 9.83 -0.87 11.48
N LEU A 48 8.64 -1.22 12.01
CA LEU A 48 8.30 -0.94 13.41
C LEU A 48 8.27 -2.18 14.30
N CYS A 49 7.81 -3.32 13.77
CA CYS A 49 7.70 -4.60 14.47
C CYS A 49 8.60 -5.71 13.86
N PRO A 50 9.85 -5.44 13.43
CA PRO A 50 10.66 -6.44 12.75
C PRO A 50 11.03 -7.61 13.67
N LYS A 51 11.15 -7.37 14.98
CA LYS A 51 11.48 -8.39 15.96
C LYS A 51 10.33 -9.39 16.13
N GLU A 52 9.12 -8.88 16.29
CA GLU A 52 7.91 -9.69 16.46
C GLU A 52 7.62 -10.49 15.19
N VAL A 53 7.91 -9.93 14.02
CA VAL A 53 7.86 -10.65 12.74
C VAL A 53 8.90 -11.76 12.71
N ALA A 54 10.15 -11.49 13.10
CA ALA A 54 11.21 -12.50 13.13
C ALA A 54 10.89 -13.66 14.10
N ASP A 55 10.44 -13.34 15.32
CA ASP A 55 10.05 -14.33 16.34
C ASP A 55 8.88 -15.20 15.85
N PHE A 56 7.90 -14.57 15.17
CA PHE A 56 6.79 -15.29 14.56
C PHE A 56 7.28 -16.20 13.42
N GLU A 57 8.10 -15.70 12.50
CA GLU A 57 8.66 -16.47 11.40
C GLU A 57 9.52 -17.64 11.86
N GLU A 58 10.33 -17.46 12.90
CA GLU A 58 11.13 -18.53 13.50
C GLU A 58 10.23 -19.64 14.05
N CYS A 59 9.18 -19.27 14.79
CA CYS A 59 8.20 -20.23 15.27
C CYS A 59 7.49 -20.97 14.12
N CYS A 60 7.14 -20.25 13.04
CA CYS A 60 6.51 -20.83 11.85
C CYS A 60 7.43 -21.87 11.20
N LYS A 61 8.72 -21.55 11.05
CA LYS A 61 9.73 -22.46 10.49
C LYS A 61 9.91 -23.72 11.35
N ALA A 62 9.88 -23.58 12.68
CA ALA A 62 10.03 -24.70 13.60
C ALA A 62 8.79 -25.60 13.69
N SER A 63 7.59 -25.02 13.57
CA SER A 63 6.33 -25.71 13.87
C SER A 63 5.65 -26.35 12.66
N SER A 64 6.07 -26.02 11.43
CA SER A 64 5.52 -26.54 10.18
C SER A 64 3.98 -26.59 10.20
N ILE A 65 3.37 -27.78 10.13
CA ILE A 65 1.91 -27.99 10.09
C ILE A 65 1.20 -27.55 11.39
N PHE A 66 1.86 -27.54 12.54
CA PHE A 66 1.25 -27.21 13.84
C PHE A 66 1.34 -25.73 14.23
N MET A 67 1.85 -24.87 13.35
CA MET A 67 2.09 -23.44 13.57
C MET A 67 0.92 -22.67 14.21
N VAL A 68 -0.32 -22.92 13.78
CA VAL A 68 -1.50 -22.19 14.28
C VAL A 68 -1.79 -22.51 15.76
N ALA A 69 -1.38 -23.69 16.23
CA ALA A 69 -1.54 -24.08 17.62
C ALA A 69 -0.34 -23.65 18.48
N THR A 70 0.88 -23.84 17.99
CA THR A 70 2.12 -23.58 18.75
C THR A 70 2.52 -22.11 18.77
N CYS A 71 2.35 -21.37 17.68
CA CYS A 71 2.84 -19.99 17.53
C CYS A 71 1.85 -18.92 17.97
N ARG A 72 0.85 -19.27 18.79
CA ARG A 72 -0.19 -18.34 19.25
C ARG A 72 0.37 -17.16 20.03
N LYS A 73 1.41 -17.39 20.83
CA LYS A 73 2.06 -16.37 21.66
C LYS A 73 2.82 -15.35 20.82
N GLN A 74 3.59 -15.81 19.84
CA GLN A 74 4.32 -14.94 18.91
C GLN A 74 3.33 -14.17 18.03
N ASN A 75 2.26 -14.83 17.58
CA ASN A 75 1.20 -14.17 16.82
C ASN A 75 0.48 -13.09 17.63
N SER A 76 0.16 -13.33 18.91
CA SER A 76 -0.45 -12.30 19.76
C SER A 76 0.48 -11.11 19.95
N ALA A 77 1.76 -11.35 20.22
CA ALA A 77 2.75 -10.28 20.35
C ALA A 77 2.86 -9.43 19.07
N LEU A 78 2.89 -10.08 17.91
CA LEU A 78 2.89 -9.40 16.61
C LEU A 78 1.60 -8.58 16.41
N MET A 79 0.43 -9.15 16.71
CA MET A 79 -0.85 -8.45 16.59
C MET A 79 -0.94 -7.26 17.54
N ASP A 80 -0.41 -7.38 18.75
CA ASP A 80 -0.38 -6.29 19.74
C ASP A 80 0.49 -5.13 19.24
N CYS A 81 1.68 -5.44 18.71
CA CYS A 81 2.56 -4.42 18.11
C CYS A 81 1.89 -3.71 16.94
N LEU A 82 1.28 -4.46 16.00
CA LEU A 82 0.58 -3.88 14.86
C LEU A 82 -0.64 -3.06 15.28
N SER A 83 -1.39 -3.52 16.28
CA SER A 83 -2.59 -2.83 16.78
C SER A 83 -2.26 -1.52 17.49
N HIS A 84 -1.10 -1.44 18.15
CA HIS A 84 -0.59 -0.21 18.73
C HIS A 84 -0.36 0.86 17.65
N TRP A 85 0.36 0.50 16.57
CA TRP A 85 0.63 1.43 15.47
C TRP A 85 -0.60 1.76 14.63
N TYR A 86 -1.55 0.83 14.53
CA TYR A 86 -2.81 1.09 13.83
C TYR A 86 -3.64 2.21 14.47
N LYS A 87 -3.55 2.37 15.79
CA LYS A 87 -4.24 3.43 16.55
C LYS A 87 -3.48 4.74 16.57
N ASN A 88 -2.26 4.78 16.03
CA ASN A 88 -1.44 5.98 16.01
C ASN A 88 -1.86 6.87 14.83
N GLU A 89 -2.49 8.01 15.13
CA GLU A 89 -2.98 8.94 14.09
C GLU A 89 -1.83 9.58 13.30
N ALA A 90 -0.67 9.87 13.92
CA ALA A 90 0.48 10.42 13.19
C ALA A 90 0.99 9.42 12.13
N PHE A 91 1.10 8.14 12.50
CA PHE A 91 1.50 7.09 11.56
C PHE A 91 0.50 6.90 10.42
N LYS A 92 -0.79 7.05 10.71
CA LYS A 92 -1.87 6.99 9.71
C LYS A 92 -1.83 8.17 8.74
N GLU A 93 -1.51 9.37 9.23
CA GLU A 93 -1.33 10.55 8.38
C GLU A 93 -0.13 10.41 7.44
N GLU A 94 1.00 9.89 7.93
CA GLU A 94 2.15 9.57 7.07
C GLU A 94 1.79 8.56 5.99
N CYS A 95 1.11 7.46 6.36
CA CYS A 95 0.69 6.44 5.40
C CYS A 95 -0.32 6.98 4.38
N LYS A 96 -1.19 7.92 4.80
CA LYS A 96 -2.09 8.65 3.91
C LYS A 96 -1.32 9.52 2.92
N ALA A 97 -0.27 10.23 3.36
CA ALA A 97 0.56 11.05 2.47
C ALA A 97 1.28 10.18 1.42
N ILE A 98 1.81 9.02 1.83
CA ILE A 98 2.41 8.03 0.92
C ILE A 98 1.38 7.57 -0.11
N TYR A 99 0.19 7.19 0.34
CA TYR A 99 -0.90 6.77 -0.57
C TYR A 99 -1.27 7.85 -1.59
N LEU A 100 -1.43 9.10 -1.14
CA LEU A 100 -1.77 10.23 -2.02
C LEU A 100 -0.68 10.48 -3.06
N LYS A 101 0.59 10.38 -2.67
CA LYS A 101 1.72 10.49 -3.61
C LYS A 101 1.69 9.39 -4.66
N GLU A 102 1.52 8.14 -4.25
CA GLU A 102 1.43 7.00 -5.18
C GLU A 102 0.23 7.11 -6.14
N ARG A 103 -0.90 7.59 -5.63
CA ARG A 103 -2.11 7.86 -6.43
C ARG A 103 -1.88 8.98 -7.44
N ALA A 104 -1.25 10.07 -7.02
CA ALA A 104 -0.91 11.19 -7.89
C ALA A 104 0.01 10.74 -9.02
N GLU A 105 1.04 9.95 -8.70
CA GLU A 105 1.95 9.36 -9.67
C GLU A 105 1.26 8.39 -10.63
N TYR A 106 0.32 7.57 -10.14
CA TYR A 106 -0.47 6.68 -10.99
C TYR A 106 -1.37 7.46 -11.95
N ARG A 107 -2.03 8.51 -11.46
CA ARG A 107 -2.90 9.37 -12.27
C ARG A 107 -2.12 10.22 -13.29
N SER A 108 -0.89 10.61 -12.97
CA SER A 108 -0.02 11.41 -13.85
C SER A 108 0.72 10.58 -14.90
N THR A 109 1.11 9.33 -14.57
CA THR A 109 1.90 8.48 -15.48
C THR A 109 1.07 7.39 -16.16
N GLY A 110 -0.10 7.04 -15.62
CA GLY A 110 -0.90 5.90 -16.05
C GLY A 110 -0.32 4.53 -15.70
N ILE A 111 0.87 4.46 -15.08
CA ILE A 111 1.59 3.21 -14.82
C ILE A 111 1.37 2.75 -13.38
N PRO A 112 0.78 1.57 -13.15
CA PRO A 112 0.57 1.02 -11.80
C PRO A 112 1.90 0.71 -11.10
N LYS A 113 1.95 0.94 -9.78
CA LYS A 113 3.15 0.72 -8.93
C LYS A 113 3.80 -0.65 -9.12
N LYS A 114 3.01 -1.73 -9.24
CA LYS A 114 3.53 -3.10 -9.43
C LYS A 114 4.46 -3.23 -10.65
N HIS A 115 4.07 -2.63 -11.77
CA HIS A 115 4.84 -2.67 -13.01
C HIS A 115 6.01 -1.66 -13.03
N ARG A 116 6.11 -0.80 -12.00
CA ARG A 116 7.26 0.09 -11.80
C ARG A 116 8.38 -0.57 -10.99
N VAL A 117 8.03 -1.51 -10.10
CA VAL A 117 9.00 -2.20 -9.22
C VAL A 117 9.74 -3.33 -9.94
N GLU A 118 9.19 -3.90 -11.03
CA GLU A 118 9.85 -4.94 -11.85
C GLU A 118 11.05 -4.46 -12.69
N LYS A 119 11.38 -3.15 -12.66
CA LYS A 119 12.45 -2.55 -13.48
C LYS A 119 13.72 -2.15 -12.71
N ILE A 120 13.99 -2.76 -11.55
CA ILE A 120 15.27 -2.61 -10.84
C ILE A 120 15.94 -3.98 -10.71
#